data_AF-A0A6A5AWX3-F1
#
_entry.id   AF-A0A6A5AWX3-F1
#
_cell.length_a   1.000
_cell.length_b   1.000
_cell.length_c   1.000
_cell.angle_alpha   90.00
_cell.angle_beta   90.00
_cell.angle_gamma   90.00
#
_symmetry.space_group_name_H-M   'P 1'
#
loop_
_entity.id
_entity.type
_entity.pdbx_description
1 polymer ?
#
loop_
_entity_poly.entity_id
_entity_poly.type
_entity_poly.pdbx_seq_one_letter_code
_entity_poly.pdbx_strand_id
1 'polypeptide(L)'
;MHEILPPKSLRVLAPNARNRPSHTRHFKFSLASLNGLALNVTSAVPGSVSYITICESNSDFHLEHLQKAGNDGEAVDAGPLSGEYPDSWALLADKGYQGLHRRLRAITPMKRPAGGLLSLEDMTNNDKIASDRVVVENFFGRLKTLWAVASETYTWKRENYALFFQACVAFTNVHIKFLPLRDEDGHNLNRYVNRMLSSGEKKRAAVPVV
;
A
#
# COMPACT_ATOMS: atom_id res chain seq x y z
N MET A 1 19.38 7.80 -16.34
CA MET A 1 18.62 6.79 -15.57
C MET A 1 17.16 7.17 -15.66
N HIS A 2 16.33 6.41 -16.38
CA HIS A 2 14.88 6.66 -16.40
C HIS A 2 14.27 5.99 -15.16
N GLU A 3 13.78 6.79 -14.22
CA GLU A 3 12.82 6.32 -13.20
C GLU A 3 11.55 5.88 -13.93
N ILE A 4 11.29 4.57 -13.94
CA ILE A 4 10.11 3.96 -14.59
C ILE A 4 8.91 3.98 -13.64
N LEU A 5 9.12 4.21 -12.34
CA LEU A 5 8.06 4.24 -11.35
C LEU A 5 7.76 5.68 -10.96
N PRO A 6 6.48 6.09 -10.94
CA PRO A 6 6.13 7.45 -10.57
C PRO A 6 6.53 7.74 -9.12
N PRO A 7 7.00 8.97 -8.82
CA PRO A 7 7.52 9.36 -7.52
C PRO A 7 6.48 9.24 -6.39
N LYS A 8 5.19 9.35 -6.72
CA LYS A 8 4.07 9.05 -5.82
C LYS A 8 3.35 7.84 -6.39
N SER A 9 3.55 6.69 -5.76
CA SER A 9 2.85 5.46 -6.13
C SER A 9 2.17 4.85 -4.91
N LEU A 10 0.88 4.55 -5.05
CA LEU A 10 0.15 3.81 -4.04
C LEU A 10 0.56 2.34 -4.16
N ARG A 11 1.06 1.76 -3.08
CA ARG A 11 1.47 0.35 -3.06
C ARG A 11 0.38 -0.46 -2.41
N VAL A 12 -0.13 -1.46 -3.12
CA VAL A 12 -1.13 -2.38 -2.62
C VAL A 12 -0.55 -3.77 -2.49
N LEU A 13 -0.69 -4.34 -1.30
CA LEU A 13 -0.38 -5.74 -1.04
C LEU A 13 -1.54 -6.37 -0.30
N ALA A 14 -1.96 -7.56 -0.75
CA ALA A 14 -2.83 -8.39 0.04
C ALA A 14 -2.01 -9.46 0.77
N PRO A 15 -1.87 -9.37 2.08
CA PRO A 15 -1.32 -10.44 2.89
C PRO A 15 -2.35 -11.57 3.04
N ASN A 16 -1.85 -12.80 3.10
CA ASN A 16 -2.63 -13.91 3.66
C ASN A 16 -2.55 -13.85 5.18
N ALA A 17 -3.66 -13.56 5.87
CA ALA A 17 -3.79 -13.93 7.27
C ALA A 17 -4.14 -15.40 7.37
N ARG A 18 -3.20 -16.20 7.88
CA ARG A 18 -3.47 -17.58 8.24
C ARG A 18 -4.10 -17.59 9.63
N ASN A 19 -5.43 -17.60 9.68
CA ASN A 19 -6.15 -17.94 10.90
C ASN A 19 -6.59 -19.41 10.81
N ARG A 20 -6.03 -20.32 11.62
CA ARG A 20 -6.47 -21.73 11.69
C ARG A 20 -6.87 -22.14 13.11
N PRO A 21 -8.15 -22.05 13.47
CA PRO A 21 -8.79 -23.04 14.34
C PRO A 21 -9.47 -24.10 13.46
N SER A 22 -9.54 -25.32 13.97
CA SER A 22 -9.85 -26.60 13.31
C SER A 22 -11.13 -26.69 12.45
N HIS A 23 -11.95 -25.64 12.37
CA HIS A 23 -13.19 -25.61 11.57
C HIS A 23 -13.50 -24.27 10.84
N THR A 24 -12.54 -23.36 10.60
CA THR A 24 -12.88 -22.00 10.07
C THR A 24 -12.07 -21.53 8.85
N ARG A 25 -12.77 -20.87 7.92
CA ARG A 25 -12.31 -20.36 6.61
C ARG A 25 -11.18 -19.33 6.75
N HIS A 26 -10.18 -19.39 5.87
CA HIS A 26 -9.13 -18.37 5.71
C HIS A 26 -9.72 -16.97 5.49
N PHE A 27 -9.05 -15.91 5.95
CA PHE A 27 -9.43 -14.51 5.69
C PHE A 27 -8.37 -13.79 4.86
N LYS A 28 -8.82 -12.84 4.04
CA LYS A 28 -7.97 -11.95 3.25
C LYS A 28 -8.33 -10.50 3.52
N PHE A 29 -7.35 -9.63 3.34
CA PHE A 29 -7.48 -8.18 3.35
C PHE A 29 -6.49 -7.59 2.38
N SER A 30 -6.71 -6.34 1.98
CA SER A 30 -5.79 -5.54 1.18
C SER A 30 -5.34 -4.34 2.00
N LEU A 31 -4.03 -4.06 1.98
CA LEU A 31 -3.44 -2.87 2.59
C LEU A 31 -2.95 -1.97 1.47
N ALA A 32 -3.37 -0.71 1.51
CA ALA A 32 -2.85 0.35 0.66
C ALA A 32 -1.89 1.22 1.47
N SER A 33 -0.68 1.42 0.94
CA SER A 33 0.38 2.18 1.60
C SER A 33 1.00 3.22 0.66
N LEU A 34 1.36 4.37 1.24
CA LEU A 34 2.14 5.40 0.59
C LEU A 34 3.36 5.71 1.46
N ASN A 35 4.56 5.65 0.87
CA ASN A 35 5.83 5.91 1.56
C ASN A 35 5.99 5.12 2.86
N GLY A 36 5.64 3.83 2.82
CA GLY A 36 5.78 2.91 3.97
C GLY A 36 4.75 3.09 5.08
N LEU A 37 3.80 4.02 4.96
CA LEU A 37 2.69 4.16 5.90
C LEU A 37 1.41 3.56 5.30
N ALA A 38 0.69 2.80 6.10
CA ALA A 38 -0.63 2.29 5.73
C ALA A 38 -1.66 3.43 5.73
N LEU A 39 -2.36 3.62 4.62
CA LEU A 39 -3.44 4.59 4.49
C LEU A 39 -4.81 3.94 4.70
N ASN A 40 -4.96 2.70 4.22
CA ASN A 40 -6.22 1.98 4.31
C ASN A 40 -5.95 0.47 4.40
N VAL A 41 -6.81 -0.21 5.15
CA VAL A 41 -6.90 -1.67 5.18
C VAL A 41 -8.37 -2.06 4.98
N THR A 42 -8.64 -2.89 3.99
CA THR A 42 -10.00 -3.35 3.72
C THR A 42 -10.51 -4.24 4.84
N SER A 43 -11.85 -4.32 4.97
CA SER A 43 -12.48 -5.32 5.83
C SER A 43 -12.04 -6.74 5.47
N ALA A 44 -12.04 -7.62 6.49
CA ALA A 44 -11.68 -9.02 6.30
C ALA A 44 -12.74 -9.75 5.45
N VAL A 45 -12.31 -10.34 4.35
CA VAL A 45 -13.18 -11.13 3.45
C VAL A 45 -12.83 -12.62 3.50
N PRO A 46 -13.75 -13.53 3.13
CA PRO A 46 -13.44 -14.95 3.00
C PRO A 46 -12.28 -15.22 2.04
N GLY A 47 -11.47 -16.24 2.33
CA GLY A 47 -10.27 -16.58 1.57
C GLY A 47 -10.53 -17.08 0.15
N SER A 48 -11.77 -17.44 -0.17
CA SER A 48 -12.22 -17.76 -1.52
C SER A 48 -12.29 -16.53 -2.44
N VAL A 49 -12.37 -15.32 -1.88
CA VAL A 49 -12.41 -14.08 -2.65
C VAL A 49 -11.03 -13.82 -3.27
N SER A 50 -11.01 -13.42 -4.55
CA SER A 50 -9.78 -13.11 -5.27
C SER A 50 -9.22 -11.74 -4.82
N TYR A 51 -7.90 -11.55 -4.91
CA TYR A 51 -7.29 -10.26 -4.54
C TYR A 51 -7.73 -9.11 -5.44
N ILE A 52 -7.93 -9.39 -6.73
CA ILE A 52 -8.47 -8.42 -7.70
C ILE A 52 -9.83 -7.94 -7.23
N THR A 53 -10.74 -8.87 -6.89
CA THR A 53 -12.09 -8.53 -6.42
C THR A 53 -12.06 -7.66 -5.15
N ILE A 54 -11.13 -7.92 -4.22
CA ILE A 54 -10.97 -7.07 -3.02
C ILE A 54 -10.54 -5.65 -3.41
N CYS A 55 -9.55 -5.51 -4.28
CA CYS A 55 -9.07 -4.20 -4.71
C CYS A 55 -10.11 -3.45 -5.55
N GLU A 56 -10.82 -4.16 -6.42
CA GLU A 56 -11.92 -3.63 -7.20
C GLU A 56 -13.08 -3.12 -6.33
N SER A 57 -13.41 -3.82 -5.24
CA SER A 57 -14.42 -3.36 -4.29
C SER A 57 -14.01 -2.11 -3.53
N ASN A 58 -12.72 -1.77 -3.54
CA ASN A 58 -12.13 -0.60 -2.89
C ASN A 58 -11.70 0.46 -3.94
N SER A 59 -12.27 0.42 -5.15
CA SER A 59 -11.85 1.27 -6.27
C SER A 59 -11.94 2.76 -5.96
N ASP A 60 -12.97 3.19 -5.26
CA ASP A 60 -13.21 4.61 -5.01
C ASP A 60 -12.08 5.21 -4.14
N PHE A 61 -11.68 4.47 -3.10
CA PHE A 61 -10.51 4.82 -2.29
C PHE A 61 -9.25 4.91 -3.15
N HIS A 62 -9.05 3.94 -4.04
CA HIS A 62 -7.86 3.93 -4.91
C HIS A 62 -7.89 5.12 -5.87
N LEU A 63 -9.01 5.40 -6.53
CA LEU A 63 -9.14 6.52 -7.46
C LEU A 63 -8.88 7.87 -6.78
N GLU A 64 -9.47 8.09 -5.60
CA GLU A 64 -9.26 9.30 -4.82
C GLU A 64 -7.78 9.51 -4.47
N HIS A 65 -7.08 8.46 -4.03
CA HIS A 65 -5.69 8.57 -3.58
C HIS A 65 -4.65 8.48 -4.71
N LEU A 66 -5.06 8.05 -5.90
CA LEU A 66 -4.24 8.09 -7.11
C LEU A 66 -4.40 9.40 -7.88
N GLN A 67 -5.45 10.20 -7.63
CA GLN A 67 -5.68 11.44 -8.34
C GLN A 67 -4.51 12.43 -8.14
N LYS A 68 -3.92 12.91 -9.24
CA LYS A 68 -2.95 14.02 -9.20
C LYS A 68 -3.70 15.32 -8.85
N ALA A 69 -3.12 16.11 -7.96
CA ALA A 69 -3.73 17.35 -7.48
C ALA A 69 -2.75 18.53 -7.54
N GLY A 70 -3.24 19.71 -7.98
CA GLY A 70 -2.46 20.94 -8.06
C GLY A 70 -1.22 20.78 -8.93
N ASN A 71 -0.05 21.18 -8.41
CA ASN A 71 1.23 21.14 -9.12
C ASN A 71 1.72 19.71 -9.45
N ASP A 72 1.06 18.65 -8.95
CA ASP A 72 1.38 17.27 -9.32
C ASP A 72 1.09 16.97 -10.80
N GLY A 73 0.24 17.75 -11.46
CA GLY A 73 -0.05 17.61 -12.90
C GLY A 73 1.16 17.92 -13.80
N GLU A 74 2.11 18.73 -13.31
CA GLU A 74 3.34 19.09 -14.03
C GLU A 74 4.50 18.15 -13.71
N ALA A 75 4.34 17.24 -12.74
CA ALA A 75 5.38 16.29 -12.38
C ALA A 75 5.64 15.30 -13.52
N VAL A 76 6.90 15.20 -13.94
CA VAL A 76 7.31 14.28 -15.00
C VAL A 76 7.03 12.84 -14.57
N ASP A 77 6.17 12.17 -15.33
CA ASP A 77 5.72 10.82 -15.07
C ASP A 77 5.87 9.98 -16.35
N ALA A 78 7.04 9.34 -16.47
CA ALA A 78 7.38 8.47 -17.58
C ALA A 78 7.00 7.00 -17.33
N GLY A 79 6.20 6.72 -16.28
CA GLY A 79 5.85 5.35 -15.92
C GLY A 79 4.79 4.74 -16.86
N PRO A 80 4.70 3.41 -16.94
CA PRO A 80 3.71 2.72 -17.77
C PRO A 80 2.29 3.27 -17.60
N LEU A 81 1.51 3.26 -18.69
CA LEU A 81 0.12 3.70 -18.75
C LEU A 81 -0.09 5.20 -18.41
N SER A 82 0.96 6.02 -18.35
CA SER A 82 0.83 7.47 -18.08
C SER A 82 0.00 8.19 -19.13
N GLY A 83 0.11 7.81 -20.41
CA GLY A 83 -0.70 8.39 -21.49
C GLY A 83 -2.19 8.02 -21.42
N GLU A 84 -2.51 6.82 -20.92
CA GLU A 84 -3.90 6.37 -20.73
C GLU A 84 -4.54 6.95 -19.47
N TYR A 85 -3.72 7.25 -18.46
CA TYR A 85 -4.14 7.80 -17.17
C TYR A 85 -3.31 9.04 -16.79
N PRO A 86 -3.43 10.16 -17.53
CA PRO A 86 -2.57 11.33 -17.36
C PRO A 86 -2.70 11.96 -15.97
N ASP A 87 -3.92 11.99 -15.43
CA ASP A 87 -4.26 12.60 -14.14
C ASP A 87 -4.13 11.64 -12.95
N SER A 88 -3.56 10.45 -13.16
CA SER A 88 -3.47 9.42 -12.13
C SER A 88 -2.02 9.02 -11.87
N TRP A 89 -1.67 8.98 -10.59
CA TRP A 89 -0.53 8.24 -10.08
C TRP A 89 -0.70 6.74 -10.30
N ALA A 90 0.37 5.95 -10.14
CA ALA A 90 0.30 4.51 -10.36
C ALA A 90 0.01 3.73 -9.08
N LEU A 91 -0.76 2.65 -9.24
CA LEU A 91 -0.94 1.62 -8.23
C LEU A 91 0.06 0.48 -8.49
N LEU A 92 1.02 0.28 -7.59
CA LEU A 92 1.90 -0.88 -7.67
C LEU A 92 1.28 -2.05 -6.93
N ALA A 93 1.10 -3.16 -7.62
CA ALA A 93 0.44 -4.32 -7.07
C ALA A 93 1.21 -5.61 -7.37
N ASP A 94 0.91 -6.64 -6.59
CA ASP A 94 1.53 -7.95 -6.77
C ASP A 94 1.03 -8.68 -8.02
N LYS A 95 1.73 -9.76 -8.40
CA LYS A 95 1.34 -10.58 -9.56
C LYS A 95 -0.08 -11.16 -9.45
N GLY A 96 -0.61 -11.31 -8.23
CA GLY A 96 -2.00 -11.72 -8.00
C GLY A 96 -3.06 -10.72 -8.44
N TYR A 97 -2.66 -9.50 -8.84
CA TYR A 97 -3.53 -8.41 -9.29
C TYR A 97 -3.54 -8.22 -10.82
N GLN A 98 -3.03 -9.20 -11.57
CA GLN A 98 -3.02 -9.12 -13.04
C GLN A 98 -4.42 -8.94 -13.63
N GLY A 99 -4.60 -7.89 -14.43
CA GLY A 99 -5.89 -7.49 -14.99
C GLY A 99 -6.45 -6.20 -14.39
N LEU A 100 -5.91 -5.75 -13.25
CA LEU A 100 -6.35 -4.51 -12.59
C LEU A 100 -6.08 -3.24 -13.42
N HIS A 101 -5.13 -3.30 -14.36
CA HIS A 101 -4.82 -2.22 -15.32
C HIS A 101 -6.01 -1.81 -16.19
N ARG A 102 -7.04 -2.68 -16.30
CA ARG A 102 -8.28 -2.40 -17.05
C ARG A 102 -9.19 -1.37 -16.36
N ARG A 103 -8.94 -1.08 -15.08
CA ARG A 103 -9.80 -0.20 -14.26
C ARG A 103 -9.04 0.92 -13.55
N LEU A 104 -7.78 0.68 -13.22
CA LEU A 104 -6.89 1.62 -12.54
C LEU A 104 -5.57 1.65 -13.30
N ARG A 105 -4.75 2.69 -13.09
CA ARG A 105 -3.36 2.72 -13.55
C ARG A 105 -2.47 1.76 -12.72
N ALA A 106 -2.75 0.46 -12.82
CA ALA A 106 -2.10 -0.57 -12.04
C ALA A 106 -0.87 -1.14 -12.77
N ILE A 107 0.28 -1.08 -12.12
CA ILE A 107 1.54 -1.65 -12.58
C ILE A 107 1.78 -2.94 -11.78
N THR A 108 1.79 -4.07 -12.48
CA THR A 108 2.03 -5.39 -11.90
C THR A 108 3.21 -6.06 -12.60
N PRO A 109 4.01 -6.89 -11.90
CA PRO A 109 5.06 -7.66 -12.54
C PRO A 109 4.53 -8.50 -13.72
N MET A 110 5.30 -8.54 -14.81
CA MET A 110 4.98 -9.38 -15.96
C MET A 110 5.04 -10.86 -15.57
N LYS A 111 4.02 -11.61 -15.99
CA LYS A 111 3.99 -13.06 -15.77
C LYS A 111 4.78 -13.73 -16.88
N ARG A 112 5.65 -14.66 -16.47
CA ARG A 112 6.31 -15.57 -17.39
C ARG A 112 5.27 -16.23 -18.32
N PRO A 113 5.45 -16.17 -19.66
CA PRO A 113 4.56 -16.83 -20.60
C PRO A 113 4.58 -18.35 -20.41
N ALA A 114 3.51 -19.03 -20.81
CA ALA A 114 3.43 -20.49 -20.70
C ALA A 114 4.55 -21.13 -21.55
N GLY A 115 5.43 -21.91 -20.90
CA GLY A 115 6.56 -22.58 -21.58
C GLY A 115 7.71 -21.67 -22.01
N GLY A 116 7.68 -20.36 -21.72
CA GLY A 116 8.71 -19.42 -22.15
C GLY A 116 9.50 -18.79 -21.00
N LEU A 117 10.48 -17.95 -21.34
CA LEU A 117 11.22 -17.10 -20.42
C LEU A 117 10.73 -15.65 -20.51
N LEU A 118 10.99 -14.88 -19.46
CA LEU A 118 10.85 -13.42 -19.55
C LEU A 118 12.05 -12.86 -20.30
N SER A 119 11.86 -11.77 -21.05
CA SER A 119 12.99 -11.04 -21.61
C SER A 119 13.84 -10.43 -20.48
N LEU A 120 15.10 -10.09 -20.78
CA LEU A 120 15.97 -9.39 -19.83
C LEU A 120 15.35 -8.06 -19.36
N GLU A 121 14.67 -7.37 -20.28
CA GLU A 121 13.97 -6.11 -20.00
C GLU A 121 12.80 -6.31 -19.03
N ASP A 122 11.96 -7.33 -19.27
CA ASP A 122 10.84 -7.65 -18.38
C ASP A 122 11.31 -8.09 -16.99
N MET A 123 12.41 -8.85 -16.92
CA MET A 123 13.03 -9.21 -15.64
C MET A 123 13.51 -7.96 -14.89
N THR A 124 14.22 -7.07 -15.58
CA THR A 124 14.71 -5.82 -14.99
C THR A 124 13.56 -4.95 -14.50
N ASN A 125 12.47 -4.87 -15.26
CA ASN A 125 11.27 -4.12 -14.85
C ASN A 125 10.56 -4.77 -13.66
N ASN A 126 10.46 -6.10 -13.63
CA ASN A 126 9.93 -6.83 -12.48
C ASN A 126 10.76 -6.60 -11.22
N ASP A 127 12.09 -6.59 -11.33
CA ASP A 127 12.99 -6.35 -10.21
C ASP A 127 12.83 -4.93 -9.66
N LYS A 128 12.65 -3.92 -10.52
CA LYS A 128 12.32 -2.55 -10.11
C LYS A 128 10.99 -2.48 -9.36
N ILE A 129 9.94 -3.12 -9.88
CA ILE A 129 8.63 -3.18 -9.23
C ILE A 129 8.74 -3.88 -7.87
N ALA A 130 9.49 -4.96 -7.78
CA ALA A 130 9.71 -5.69 -6.52
C ALA A 130 10.49 -4.84 -5.50
N SER A 131 11.57 -4.19 -5.93
CA SER A 131 12.39 -3.31 -5.08
C SER A 131 11.60 -2.14 -4.51
N ASP A 132 10.70 -1.55 -5.31
CA ASP A 132 9.86 -0.47 -4.84
C ASP A 132 8.77 -0.95 -3.86
N ARG A 133 8.22 -2.15 -4.10
CA ARG A 133 7.22 -2.78 -3.23
C ARG A 133 7.77 -3.29 -1.90
N VAL A 134 9.08 -3.51 -1.75
CA VAL A 134 9.63 -4.06 -0.50
C VAL A 134 9.29 -3.20 0.73
N VAL A 135 8.99 -1.91 0.56
CA VAL A 135 8.53 -1.05 1.67
C VAL A 135 7.21 -1.54 2.28
N VAL A 136 6.24 -2.00 1.46
CA VAL A 136 4.98 -2.55 1.98
C VAL A 136 5.20 -3.94 2.58
N GLU A 137 6.17 -4.71 2.08
CA GLU A 137 6.56 -5.99 2.67
C GLU A 137 7.22 -5.80 4.04
N ASN A 138 8.09 -4.79 4.18
CA ASN A 138 8.70 -4.39 5.45
C ASN A 138 7.64 -3.93 6.46
N PHE A 139 6.62 -3.19 6.01
CA PHE A 139 5.47 -2.85 6.86
C PHE A 139 4.81 -4.10 7.42
N PHE A 140 4.55 -5.10 6.57
CA PHE A 140 3.94 -6.36 6.99
C PHE A 140 4.85 -7.20 7.89
N GLY A 141 6.15 -7.21 7.62
CA GLY A 141 7.14 -7.81 8.51
C GLY A 141 7.04 -7.19 9.90
N ARG A 142 7.09 -5.85 9.98
CA ARG A 142 6.96 -5.10 11.24
C ARG A 142 5.64 -5.40 11.96
N LEU A 143 4.52 -5.36 11.23
CA LEU A 143 3.19 -5.66 11.77
C LEU A 143 3.15 -7.06 12.41
N LYS A 144 3.70 -8.06 11.74
CA LYS A 144 3.73 -9.45 12.25
C LYS A 144 4.69 -9.63 13.43
N THR A 145 5.80 -8.89 13.44
CA THR A 145 6.75 -8.91 14.57
C THR A 145 6.15 -8.26 15.81
N LEU A 146 5.43 -7.16 15.66
CA LEU A 146 4.87 -6.41 16.79
C LEU A 146 3.58 -7.01 17.34
N TRP A 147 2.74 -7.65 16.50
CA TRP A 147 1.37 -7.98 16.89
C TRP A 147 1.00 -9.44 16.59
N ALA A 148 0.75 -10.22 17.64
CA ALA A 148 0.27 -11.60 17.56
C ALA A 148 -1.03 -11.74 16.73
N VAL A 149 -1.92 -10.74 16.75
CA VAL A 149 -3.14 -10.70 15.94
C VAL A 149 -2.86 -10.82 14.43
N ALA A 150 -1.68 -10.39 13.98
CA ALA A 150 -1.25 -10.44 12.58
C ALA A 150 -0.36 -11.65 12.24
N SER A 151 0.31 -12.25 13.22
CA SER A 151 1.27 -13.35 13.03
C SER A 151 0.77 -14.72 13.45
N GLU A 152 -0.16 -14.79 14.39
CA GLU A 152 -0.67 -16.04 14.98
C GLU A 152 -2.13 -16.31 14.58
N THR A 153 -2.58 -17.53 14.88
CA THR A 153 -4.00 -17.89 14.76
C THR A 153 -4.82 -17.10 15.78
N TYR A 154 -5.78 -16.33 15.29
CA TYR A 154 -6.72 -15.59 16.12
C TYR A 154 -7.89 -16.49 16.58
N THR A 155 -7.93 -16.79 17.87
CA THR A 155 -8.88 -17.73 18.50
C THR A 155 -10.11 -17.07 19.14
N TRP A 156 -10.20 -15.74 19.11
CA TRP A 156 -11.26 -14.97 19.75
C TRP A 156 -12.44 -14.71 18.80
N LYS A 157 -13.46 -13.98 19.28
CA LYS A 157 -14.65 -13.65 18.48
C LYS A 157 -14.27 -12.96 17.17
N ARG A 158 -14.68 -13.58 16.06
CA ARG A 158 -14.34 -13.13 14.69
C ARG A 158 -14.76 -11.69 14.40
N GLU A 159 -15.89 -11.24 14.95
CA GLU A 159 -16.39 -9.86 14.79
C GLU A 159 -15.39 -8.80 15.27
N ASN A 160 -14.54 -9.13 16.25
CA ASN A 160 -13.54 -8.22 16.78
C ASN A 160 -12.23 -8.23 15.99
N TYR A 161 -12.02 -9.21 15.10
CA TYR A 161 -10.76 -9.36 14.38
C TYR A 161 -10.43 -8.12 13.55
N ALA A 162 -11.41 -7.59 12.82
CA ALA A 162 -11.21 -6.41 11.96
C ALA A 162 -10.77 -5.19 12.79
N LEU A 163 -11.42 -4.95 13.93
CA LEU A 163 -11.10 -3.86 14.84
C LEU A 163 -9.67 -3.97 15.38
N PHE A 164 -9.30 -5.14 15.92
CA PHE A 164 -7.95 -5.34 16.45
C PHE A 164 -6.89 -5.27 15.37
N PHE A 165 -7.15 -5.83 14.20
CA PHE A 165 -6.23 -5.77 13.08
C PHE A 165 -5.99 -4.33 12.61
N GLN A 166 -7.05 -3.54 12.47
CA GLN A 166 -6.97 -2.12 12.14
C GLN A 166 -6.20 -1.32 13.19
N ALA A 167 -6.42 -1.59 14.48
CA ALA A 167 -5.65 -0.99 15.56
C ALA A 167 -4.16 -1.33 15.47
N CYS A 168 -3.80 -2.60 15.20
CA CYS A 168 -2.42 -3.02 14.97
C CYS A 168 -1.77 -2.32 13.75
N VAL A 169 -2.53 -2.12 12.67
CA VAL A 169 -2.06 -1.35 11.50
C VAL A 169 -1.78 0.10 11.90
N ALA A 170 -2.69 0.75 12.63
CA ALA A 170 -2.52 2.12 13.10
C ALA A 170 -1.33 2.27 14.06
N PHE A 171 -1.15 1.33 15.00
CA PHE A 171 0.01 1.34 15.90
C PHE A 171 1.33 1.04 15.17
N THR A 172 1.32 0.21 14.13
CA THR A 172 2.49 0.01 13.27
C THR A 172 2.87 1.31 12.55
N ASN A 173 1.90 2.09 12.05
CA ASN A 173 2.17 3.42 11.50
C ASN A 173 2.85 4.33 12.52
N VAL A 174 2.36 4.35 13.76
CA VAL A 174 2.98 5.14 14.84
C VAL A 174 4.40 4.66 15.13
N HIS A 175 4.61 3.34 15.21
CA HIS A 175 5.94 2.78 15.40
C HIS A 175 6.90 3.17 14.28
N ILE A 176 6.47 3.14 13.02
CA ILE A 176 7.28 3.54 11.86
C ILE A 176 7.66 5.02 11.91
N LYS A 177 6.81 5.87 12.51
CA LYS A 177 7.14 7.27 12.75
C LYS A 177 8.26 7.48 13.78
N PHE A 178 8.66 6.46 14.54
CA PHE A 178 9.82 6.54 15.42
C PHE A 178 10.99 5.72 14.88
N LEU A 179 10.69 4.63 14.17
CA LEU A 179 11.66 3.69 13.61
C LEU A 179 11.30 3.43 12.13
N PRO A 180 11.82 4.27 11.23
CA PRO A 180 11.53 4.18 9.78
C PRO A 180 11.82 2.80 9.20
N LEU A 181 11.09 2.43 8.13
CA LEU A 181 11.27 1.15 7.45
C LEU A 181 12.53 1.14 6.56
N ARG A 182 13.00 2.32 6.12
CA ARG A 182 14.26 2.57 5.41
C ARG A 182 14.85 3.93 5.83
N ASP A 183 16.13 4.16 5.57
CA ASP A 183 16.79 5.45 5.86
C ASP A 183 16.11 6.63 5.15
N GLU A 184 15.71 6.44 3.88
CA GLU A 184 14.96 7.44 3.10
C GLU A 184 13.59 7.81 3.71
N ASP A 185 12.95 6.84 4.38
CA ASP A 185 11.67 7.07 5.07
C ASP A 185 11.85 7.96 6.30
N GLY A 186 13.03 7.94 6.94
CA GLY A 186 13.37 8.85 8.04
C GLY A 186 13.39 10.32 7.60
N HIS A 187 13.86 10.60 6.39
CA HIS A 187 13.79 11.94 5.81
C HIS A 187 12.35 12.36 5.48
N ASN A 188 11.53 11.45 4.95
CA ASN A 188 10.11 11.70 4.67
C ASN A 188 9.30 11.92 5.95
N LEU A 189 9.58 11.15 7.01
CA LEU A 189 9.05 11.32 8.35
C LEU A 189 9.34 12.72 8.89
N ASN A 190 10.60 13.15 8.85
CA ASN A 190 10.99 14.49 9.30
C ASN A 190 10.24 15.58 8.53
N ARG A 191 10.12 15.44 7.20
CA ARG A 191 9.34 16.38 6.37
C ARG A 191 7.86 16.39 6.77
N TYR A 192 7.25 15.24 7.03
CA TYR A 192 5.85 15.13 7.45
C TYR A 192 5.62 15.70 8.86
N VAL A 193 6.50 15.40 9.83
CA VAL A 193 6.44 15.96 11.19
C VAL A 193 6.58 17.48 11.15
N ASN A 194 7.53 18.02 10.39
CA ASN A 194 7.69 19.46 10.20
C ASN A 194 6.44 20.09 9.58
N ARG A 195 5.77 19.40 8.65
CA ARG A 195 4.49 19.85 8.08
C ARG A 195 3.36 19.85 9.10
N MET A 196 3.29 18.84 9.97
CA MET A 196 2.29 18.80 11.05
C MET A 196 2.54 19.87 12.10
N LEU A 197 3.79 20.06 12.53
CA LEU A 197 4.18 21.10 13.49
C LEU A 197 3.83 22.49 12.96
N SER A 198 4.25 22.80 11.73
CA SER A 198 3.91 24.09 11.08
C SER A 198 2.40 24.27 10.86
N SER A 199 1.65 23.19 10.59
CA SER A 199 0.18 23.26 10.50
C SER A 199 -0.48 23.47 11.86
N GLY A 200 0.10 22.93 12.94
CA GLY A 200 -0.32 23.14 14.33
C GLY A 200 -0.06 24.57 14.80
N GLU A 201 1.08 25.15 14.44
CA GLU A 201 1.42 26.54 14.72
C GLU A 201 0.47 27.51 14.01
N LYS A 202 0.16 27.26 12.73
CA LYS A 202 -0.84 28.04 11.98
C LYS A 202 -2.23 27.99 12.62
N LYS A 203 -2.63 26.83 13.16
CA LYS A 203 -3.91 26.69 13.87
C LYS A 203 -3.90 27.38 15.23
N ARG A 204 -2.77 27.36 15.97
CA ARG A 204 -2.62 28.08 17.25
C ARG A 204 -2.62 29.60 17.06
N ALA A 205 -2.02 30.11 15.99
CA ALA A 205 -2.02 31.52 15.65
C ALA A 205 -3.40 32.04 15.17
N ALA A 206 -4.31 31.14 14.77
CA ALA A 206 -5.66 31.46 14.29
C ALA A 206 -6.73 31.41 15.40
N VAL A 207 -6.39 31.01 16.62
CA VAL A 207 -7.29 31.12 17.78
C VAL A 207 -7.09 32.50 18.41
N PRO A 208 -8.10 33.39 18.40
CA PRO A 208 -7.98 34.67 19.09
C PRO A 208 -7.83 34.42 20.59
N VAL A 209 -6.86 35.07 21.22
CA VAL A 209 -6.81 35.16 22.69
C VAL A 209 -8.00 36.03 23.09
N VAL A 210 -8.98 35.42 23.77
CA VAL A 210 -10.14 36.11 24.36
C VAL A 210 -9.70 36.82 25.64
#